data_AF-A0A9D5FNN8-F1
#
_entry.id   AF-A0A9D5FNN8-F1
#
_cell.length_a   1.000
_cell.length_b   1.000
_cell.length_c   1.000
_cell.angle_alpha   90.00
_cell.angle_beta   90.00
_cell.angle_gamma   90.00
#
_symmetry.space_group_name_H-M   'P 1'
#
loop_
_entity.id
_entity.type
_entity.pdbx_description
1 polymer ?
#
loop_
_entity_poly.entity_id
_entity_poly.type
_entity_poly.pdbx_seq_one_letter_code
_entity_poly.pdbx_strand_id
1 'polypeptide(L)'
;MQGPTLDDLARSLNWRLEAKGLKPVEEDCLIHPYDELTRKMLSNGMNELTATSLLELCGREGLLVRTPTRPANTISLGIRSFFRWAEDLQNQTQSMICLSHHFEGRGIVNPGDWNTGISDSLGSFIQQHIARGGSYRLHLDTHSSIAFLAGHLLPEKMGVNVEVVQHSGAGISFWNFTNGQGASSGSWEFIEEACHHGGTEWALAIGLTHNIKDDVLGYVAESLPSVGHVVLALPAGGPSSLSVRDGAHAEELASHLIHYLRSRGSGMGTENRVHIFSAAPNGFTFCLGRKMQPFLLWTLYEFVFGSGLFGAYSPSITNDSRR
;
A
#
# COMPACT_ATOMS: atom_id res chain seq x y z
N MET A 1 8.08 21.83 14.56
CA MET A 1 8.44 20.69 13.70
C MET A 1 9.87 20.92 13.24
N GLN A 2 10.79 19.98 13.50
CA GLN A 2 12.11 20.01 12.89
C GLN A 2 11.97 19.63 11.42
N GLY A 3 12.64 20.36 10.53
CA GLY A 3 12.71 20.02 9.11
C GLY A 3 13.49 18.72 8.87
N PRO A 4 13.44 18.16 7.65
CA PRO A 4 14.20 16.97 7.29
C PRO A 4 15.71 17.20 7.48
N THR A 5 16.43 16.15 7.87
CA THR A 5 17.89 16.20 8.00
C THR A 5 18.56 16.24 6.62
N LEU A 6 19.84 16.62 6.56
CA LEU A 6 20.63 16.56 5.32
C LEU A 6 20.68 15.13 4.77
N ASP A 7 20.79 14.13 5.63
CA ASP A 7 20.79 12.71 5.24
C ASP A 7 19.44 12.29 4.64
N ASP A 8 18.33 12.77 5.20
CA ASP A 8 16.99 12.50 4.65
C ASP A 8 16.80 13.15 3.28
N LEU A 9 17.33 14.37 3.10
CA LEU A 9 17.31 15.07 1.82
C LEU A 9 18.20 14.36 0.78
N ALA A 10 19.40 13.93 1.16
CA ALA A 10 20.32 13.18 0.29
C ALA A 10 19.71 11.84 -0.14
N ARG A 11 19.10 11.10 0.81
CA ARG A 11 18.39 9.85 0.52
C ARG A 11 17.20 10.07 -0.41
N SER A 12 16.42 11.13 -0.18
CA SER A 12 15.29 11.51 -1.04
C SER A 12 15.74 11.93 -2.44
N LEU A 13 16.86 12.64 -2.56
CA LEU A 13 17.45 13.03 -3.84
C LEU A 13 17.92 11.78 -4.61
N ASN A 14 18.75 10.94 -3.98
CA ASN A 14 19.28 9.73 -4.60
C ASN A 14 18.16 8.81 -5.08
N TRP A 15 17.10 8.66 -4.30
CA TRP A 15 15.88 7.98 -4.72
C TRP A 15 15.32 8.52 -6.05
N ARG A 16 15.18 9.85 -6.17
CA ARG A 16 14.60 10.48 -7.38
C ARG A 16 15.52 10.32 -8.58
N LEU A 17 16.83 10.42 -8.37
CA LEU A 17 17.85 10.24 -9.39
C LEU A 17 17.79 8.81 -9.93
N GLU A 18 17.85 7.82 -9.05
CA GLU A 18 17.78 6.40 -9.41
C GLU A 18 16.47 6.05 -10.12
N ALA A 19 15.33 6.59 -9.65
CA ALA A 19 14.03 6.37 -10.28
C ALA A 19 13.98 6.85 -11.75
N LYS A 20 14.84 7.81 -12.12
CA LYS A 20 14.97 8.36 -13.48
C LYS A 20 16.22 7.87 -14.23
N GLY A 21 16.94 6.88 -13.70
CA GLY A 21 18.16 6.33 -14.32
C GLY A 21 19.37 7.25 -14.24
N LEU A 22 19.33 8.23 -13.34
CA LEU A 22 20.42 9.15 -13.07
C LEU A 22 21.30 8.59 -11.94
N LYS A 23 22.59 8.95 -11.97
CA LYS A 23 23.60 8.45 -11.05
C LYS A 23 23.34 8.98 -9.63
N PRO A 24 23.15 8.11 -8.62
CA PRO A 24 23.07 8.58 -7.24
C PRO A 24 24.38 9.28 -6.84
N VAL A 25 24.25 10.19 -5.88
CA VAL A 25 25.35 10.95 -5.31
C VAL A 25 25.96 10.13 -4.19
N GLU A 26 27.28 9.91 -4.27
CA GLU A 26 28.04 9.23 -3.22
C GLU A 26 28.19 10.15 -2.00
N GLU A 27 28.10 9.57 -0.80
CA GLU A 27 28.19 10.31 0.48
C GLU A 27 29.54 11.04 0.62
N ASP A 28 30.60 10.54 -0.01
CA ASP A 28 31.97 11.05 0.12
C ASP A 28 32.40 11.96 -1.04
N CYS A 29 31.45 12.49 -1.84
CA CYS A 29 31.81 13.34 -2.97
C CYS A 29 32.27 14.74 -2.53
N LEU A 30 33.50 15.12 -2.94
CA LEU A 30 34.04 16.46 -2.71
C LEU A 30 33.25 17.55 -3.44
N ILE A 31 32.63 17.20 -4.58
CA ILE A 31 31.82 18.09 -5.41
C ILE A 31 30.57 17.33 -5.81
N HIS A 32 29.41 17.91 -5.48
CA HIS A 32 28.12 17.36 -5.86
C HIS A 32 27.92 17.45 -7.39
N PRO A 33 27.77 16.31 -8.10
CA PRO A 33 27.79 16.29 -9.56
C PRO A 33 26.65 17.09 -10.20
N TYR A 34 25.48 17.13 -9.55
CA TYR A 34 24.32 17.90 -10.03
C TYR A 34 24.45 19.40 -9.74
N ASP A 35 25.21 19.78 -8.70
CA ASP A 35 25.48 21.19 -8.43
C ASP A 35 26.49 21.72 -9.44
N GLU A 36 27.49 20.91 -9.78
CA GLU A 36 28.45 21.24 -10.83
C GLU A 36 27.76 21.35 -12.19
N LEU A 37 26.84 20.43 -12.51
CA LEU A 37 26.01 20.51 -13.70
C LEU A 37 25.22 21.83 -13.74
N THR A 38 24.56 22.19 -12.63
CA THR A 38 23.80 23.45 -12.54
C THR A 38 24.70 24.67 -12.72
N ARG A 39 25.90 24.67 -12.14
CA ARG A 39 26.90 25.74 -12.34
C ARG A 39 27.36 25.86 -13.79
N LYS A 40 27.64 24.72 -14.45
CA LYS A 40 28.02 24.69 -15.89
C LYS A 40 26.89 25.23 -16.77
N MET A 41 25.64 24.94 -16.43
CA MET A 41 24.47 25.45 -17.16
C MET A 41 24.37 26.98 -17.02
N LEU A 42 24.50 27.49 -15.80
CA LEU A 42 24.54 28.93 -15.52
C LEU A 42 25.68 29.63 -16.26
N SER A 43 26.89 29.06 -16.25
CA SER A 43 28.05 29.65 -16.94
C SER A 43 27.89 29.68 -18.47
N ASN A 44 27.12 28.75 -19.03
CA ASN A 44 26.83 28.67 -20.47
C ASN A 44 25.60 29.50 -20.89
N GLY A 45 25.01 30.28 -19.97
CA GLY A 45 23.83 31.11 -20.27
C GLY A 45 22.58 30.31 -20.62
N MET A 46 22.51 29.05 -20.16
CA MET A 46 21.34 28.20 -20.39
C MET A 46 20.18 28.63 -19.49
N ASN A 47 19.27 29.45 -20.04
CA ASN A 47 18.12 29.98 -19.31
C ASN A 47 16.83 29.17 -19.51
N GLU A 48 16.84 28.19 -20.43
CA GLU A 48 15.70 27.31 -20.68
C GLU A 48 16.15 25.85 -20.65
N LEU A 49 15.36 25.03 -19.96
CA LEU A 49 15.61 23.60 -19.83
C LEU A 49 14.35 22.81 -20.18
N THR A 50 14.50 21.85 -21.09
CA THR A 50 13.48 20.85 -21.38
C THR A 50 13.93 19.51 -20.81
N ALA A 51 12.99 18.57 -20.64
CA ALA A 51 13.33 17.22 -20.20
C ALA A 51 14.37 16.56 -21.14
N THR A 52 14.25 16.78 -22.45
CA THR A 52 15.18 16.26 -23.45
C THR A 52 16.57 16.86 -23.30
N SER A 53 16.68 18.19 -23.21
CA SER A 53 17.99 18.85 -23.09
C SER A 53 18.71 18.53 -21.78
N LEU A 54 17.95 18.34 -20.68
CA LEU A 54 18.51 17.89 -19.41
C LEU A 54 19.07 16.46 -19.51
N LEU A 55 18.35 15.53 -20.15
CA LEU A 55 18.83 14.15 -20.30
C LEU A 55 20.07 14.06 -21.19
N GLU A 56 20.14 14.85 -22.27
CA GLU A 56 21.34 14.95 -23.11
C GLU A 56 22.56 15.46 -22.33
N LEU A 57 22.35 16.48 -21.50
CA LEU A 57 23.39 17.02 -20.62
C LEU A 57 23.86 15.99 -19.59
N CYS A 58 22.93 15.32 -18.90
CA CYS A 58 23.26 14.24 -17.98
C CYS A 58 24.02 13.11 -18.69
N GLY A 59 23.67 12.80 -19.94
CA GLY A 59 24.39 11.82 -20.75
C GLY A 59 25.82 12.23 -21.06
N ARG A 60 26.05 13.49 -21.44
CA ARG A 60 27.39 14.06 -21.70
C ARG A 60 28.27 14.07 -20.46
N GLU A 61 27.70 14.39 -19.31
CA GLU A 61 28.41 14.45 -18.02
C GLU A 61 28.55 13.07 -17.34
N GLY A 62 28.14 11.99 -18.00
CA GLY A 62 28.25 10.63 -17.44
C GLY A 62 27.34 10.37 -16.23
N LEU A 63 26.29 11.19 -16.07
CA LEU A 63 25.30 11.10 -14.99
C LEU A 63 24.15 10.16 -15.35
N LEU A 64 24.10 9.62 -16.57
CA LEU A 64 23.20 8.52 -16.93
C LEU A 64 23.85 7.18 -16.59
N VAL A 65 23.19 6.37 -15.78
CA VAL A 65 23.68 5.03 -15.44
C VAL A 65 23.30 4.07 -16.57
N ARG A 66 24.30 3.50 -17.25
CA ARG A 66 24.11 2.50 -18.34
C ARG A 66 23.72 1.11 -17.86
N THR A 67 23.74 0.87 -16.56
CA THR A 67 23.45 -0.43 -15.95
C THR A 67 22.17 -0.29 -15.14
N PRO A 68 21.05 -0.89 -15.57
CA PRO A 68 19.84 -0.80 -14.79
C PRO A 68 20.03 -1.70 -13.55
N THR A 69 20.13 -1.10 -12.37
CA THR A 69 19.78 -1.77 -11.10
C THR A 69 18.29 -2.11 -11.03
N ARG A 70 17.50 -1.52 -11.95
CA ARG A 70 16.13 -1.89 -12.29
C ARG A 70 16.13 -3.21 -13.07
N PRO A 71 15.17 -4.13 -12.87
CA PRO A 71 14.75 -4.97 -14.00
C PRO A 71 14.44 -4.01 -15.15
N ALA A 72 15.01 -4.22 -16.34
CA ALA A 72 14.99 -3.24 -17.44
C ALA A 72 13.59 -2.70 -17.84
N ASN A 73 12.49 -3.30 -17.32
CA ASN A 73 11.10 -3.01 -17.66
C ASN A 73 10.16 -2.76 -16.45
N THR A 74 10.62 -2.44 -15.24
CA THR A 74 9.67 -2.14 -14.13
C THR A 74 8.91 -0.84 -14.39
N ILE A 75 7.58 -0.81 -14.36
CA ILE A 75 6.77 0.41 -14.58
C ILE A 75 6.30 0.97 -13.23
N SER A 76 6.52 2.28 -12.98
CA SER A 76 6.09 2.95 -11.74
C SER A 76 4.68 3.53 -11.89
N LEU A 77 3.75 3.12 -11.03
CA LEU A 77 2.36 3.56 -11.04
C LEU A 77 1.94 4.13 -9.67
N GLY A 78 1.14 5.20 -9.69
CA GLY A 78 0.66 5.87 -8.48
C GLY A 78 -0.84 5.72 -8.27
N ILE A 79 -1.26 5.39 -7.05
CA ILE A 79 -2.65 5.42 -6.61
C ILE A 79 -2.73 6.31 -5.38
N ARG A 80 -3.42 7.45 -5.51
CA ARG A 80 -3.58 8.44 -4.44
C ARG A 80 -5.04 8.67 -4.09
N SER A 81 -5.37 8.74 -2.80
CA SER A 81 -6.71 9.21 -2.34
C SER A 81 -6.67 10.35 -1.33
N PHE A 82 -5.50 10.84 -0.94
CA PHE A 82 -5.35 12.07 -0.16
C PHE A 82 -4.13 12.86 -0.65
N PHE A 83 -4.14 14.19 -0.49
CA PHE A 83 -3.04 15.03 -1.00
C PHE A 83 -1.84 15.11 -0.07
N ARG A 84 -2.06 15.19 1.24
CA ARG A 84 -0.99 15.46 2.21
C ARG A 84 0.09 14.39 2.15
N TRP A 85 1.34 14.79 1.91
CA TRP A 85 2.53 13.92 1.73
C TRP A 85 2.62 13.16 0.41
N ALA A 86 1.61 13.30 -0.45
CA ALA A 86 1.51 12.63 -1.74
C ALA A 86 1.44 13.64 -2.90
N GLU A 87 1.78 14.91 -2.66
CA GLU A 87 1.67 16.02 -3.61
C GLU A 87 2.52 15.76 -4.86
N ASP A 88 3.71 15.20 -4.65
CA ASP A 88 4.72 14.98 -5.68
C ASP A 88 4.60 13.60 -6.37
N LEU A 89 3.56 12.82 -6.08
CA LEU A 89 3.42 11.47 -6.59
C LEU A 89 3.41 11.40 -8.13
N GLN A 90 2.89 12.43 -8.78
CA GLN A 90 2.87 12.56 -10.24
C GLN A 90 4.29 12.57 -10.85
N ASN A 91 5.26 13.16 -10.15
CA ASN A 91 6.64 13.23 -10.63
C ASN A 91 7.42 11.93 -10.37
N GLN A 92 6.97 11.13 -9.40
CA GLN A 92 7.57 9.86 -8.99
C GLN A 92 7.09 8.67 -9.82
N THR A 93 5.98 8.82 -10.54
CA THR A 93 5.30 7.75 -11.26
C THR A 93 5.22 8.03 -12.77
N GLN A 94 5.06 6.99 -13.59
CA GLN A 94 4.88 7.14 -15.04
C GLN A 94 3.41 7.43 -15.38
N SER A 95 2.50 6.77 -14.65
CA SER A 95 1.06 7.04 -14.67
C SER A 95 0.54 7.02 -13.25
N MET A 96 -0.49 7.83 -12.98
CA MET A 96 -1.17 7.80 -11.69
C MET A 96 -2.67 8.02 -11.82
N ILE A 97 -3.42 7.54 -10.83
CA ILE A 97 -4.82 7.87 -10.60
C ILE A 97 -4.95 8.69 -9.31
N CYS A 98 -5.75 9.76 -9.37
CA CYS A 98 -6.05 10.62 -8.23
C CYS A 98 -7.53 10.52 -7.84
N LEU A 99 -7.79 9.80 -6.75
CA LEU A 99 -9.13 9.55 -6.21
C LEU A 99 -9.51 10.54 -5.10
N SER A 100 -8.65 11.52 -4.80
CA SER A 100 -8.85 12.48 -3.71
C SER A 100 -10.12 13.31 -3.80
N HIS A 101 -10.71 13.44 -4.99
CA HIS A 101 -11.96 14.18 -5.18
C HIS A 101 -13.17 13.48 -4.55
N HIS A 102 -13.07 12.20 -4.20
CA HIS A 102 -14.08 11.48 -3.43
C HIS A 102 -14.00 11.74 -1.92
N PHE A 103 -12.97 12.47 -1.45
CA PHE A 103 -12.65 12.59 -0.04
C PHE A 103 -12.54 14.05 0.42
N GLU A 104 -13.01 14.33 1.63
CA GLU A 104 -12.68 15.53 2.40
C GLU A 104 -11.75 15.13 3.55
N GLY A 105 -10.46 15.47 3.41
CA GLY A 105 -9.43 14.93 4.29
C GLY A 105 -9.30 13.41 4.14
N ARG A 106 -9.73 12.66 5.15
CA ARG A 106 -9.83 11.18 5.13
C ARG A 106 -11.27 10.66 5.14
N GLY A 107 -12.26 11.56 5.20
CA GLY A 107 -13.67 11.18 5.16
C GLY A 107 -14.14 11.05 3.71
N ILE A 108 -14.86 9.96 3.40
CA ILE A 108 -15.55 9.84 2.11
C ILE A 108 -16.70 10.85 2.05
N VAL A 109 -16.84 11.56 0.92
CA VAL A 109 -17.92 12.55 0.73
C VAL A 109 -19.24 11.84 0.42
N ASN A 110 -19.21 10.87 -0.50
CA ASN A 110 -20.36 10.05 -0.86
C ASN A 110 -20.05 8.57 -0.62
N PRO A 111 -20.64 7.91 0.40
CA PRO A 111 -20.37 6.50 0.70
C PRO A 111 -20.61 5.54 -0.48
N GLY A 112 -21.53 5.87 -1.40
CA GLY A 112 -21.79 5.05 -2.59
C GLY A 112 -20.61 4.97 -3.56
N ASP A 113 -19.70 5.95 -3.52
CA ASP A 113 -18.55 6.02 -4.43
C ASP A 113 -17.53 4.91 -4.16
N TRP A 114 -17.50 4.33 -2.95
CA TRP A 114 -16.63 3.19 -2.63
C TRP A 114 -16.79 2.04 -3.62
N ASN A 115 -18.04 1.70 -3.95
CA ASN A 115 -18.37 0.55 -4.80
C ASN A 115 -18.71 0.94 -6.25
N THR A 116 -18.61 2.22 -6.58
CA THR A 116 -18.83 2.73 -7.94
C THR A 116 -17.61 3.54 -8.37
N GLY A 117 -17.63 4.88 -8.25
CA GLY A 117 -16.60 5.78 -8.75
C GLY A 117 -15.16 5.37 -8.41
N ILE A 118 -14.88 5.01 -7.15
CA ILE A 118 -13.54 4.58 -6.71
C ILE A 118 -13.18 3.21 -7.30
N SER A 119 -14.06 2.23 -7.15
CA SER A 119 -13.80 0.85 -7.59
C SER A 119 -13.66 0.74 -9.11
N ASP A 120 -14.55 1.39 -9.87
CA ASP A 120 -14.56 1.40 -11.33
C ASP A 120 -13.34 2.12 -11.91
N SER A 121 -12.98 3.27 -11.33
CA SER A 121 -11.82 4.04 -11.79
C SER A 121 -10.51 3.31 -11.47
N LEU A 122 -10.40 2.68 -10.30
CA LEU A 122 -9.24 1.86 -9.95
C LEU A 122 -9.12 0.62 -10.86
N GLY A 123 -10.25 -0.06 -11.11
CA GLY A 123 -10.31 -1.19 -12.03
C GLY A 123 -9.85 -0.82 -13.44
N SER A 124 -10.38 0.29 -13.97
CA SER A 124 -10.01 0.82 -15.28
C SER A 124 -8.52 1.18 -15.35
N PHE A 125 -8.00 1.84 -14.31
CA PHE A 125 -6.58 2.21 -14.23
C PHE A 125 -5.65 1.00 -14.25
N ILE A 126 -5.96 -0.02 -13.45
CA ILE A 126 -5.20 -1.28 -13.40
C ILE A 126 -5.27 -2.00 -14.75
N GLN A 127 -6.46 -2.12 -15.35
CA GLN A 127 -6.63 -2.78 -16.64
C GLN A 127 -5.86 -2.08 -17.77
N GLN A 128 -5.79 -0.74 -17.74
CA GLN A 128 -5.11 0.04 -18.76
C GLN A 128 -3.58 -0.04 -18.65
N HIS A 129 -3.03 -0.12 -17.43
CA HIS A 129 -1.59 0.04 -17.19
C HIS A 129 -0.86 -1.26 -16.82
N ILE A 130 -1.58 -2.30 -16.40
CA ILE A 130 -1.00 -3.54 -15.92
C ILE A 130 -1.32 -4.69 -16.87
N ALA A 131 -0.26 -5.31 -17.40
CA ALA A 131 -0.29 -6.47 -18.27
C ALA A 131 0.29 -7.69 -17.55
N ARG A 132 -0.18 -8.88 -17.94
CA ARG A 132 0.33 -10.16 -17.42
C ARG A 132 1.83 -10.29 -17.64
N GLY A 133 2.55 -10.82 -16.65
CA GLY A 133 4.01 -10.99 -16.72
C GLY A 133 4.82 -9.69 -16.60
N GLY A 134 4.16 -8.53 -16.48
CA GLY A 134 4.86 -7.25 -16.28
C GLY A 134 5.46 -7.10 -14.89
N SER A 135 6.38 -6.15 -14.75
CA SER A 135 6.97 -5.75 -13.47
C SER A 135 6.53 -4.33 -13.13
N TYR A 136 6.03 -4.12 -11.92
CA TYR A 136 5.41 -2.86 -11.51
C TYR A 136 5.87 -2.42 -10.11
N ARG A 137 6.07 -1.12 -9.96
CA ARG A 137 6.25 -0.44 -8.67
C ARG A 137 5.00 0.35 -8.36
N LEU A 138 4.32 0.02 -7.27
CA LEU A 138 3.10 0.70 -6.87
C LEU A 138 3.38 1.64 -5.70
N HIS A 139 3.04 2.90 -5.90
CA HIS A 139 2.91 3.86 -4.81
C HIS A 139 1.45 3.89 -4.37
N LEU A 140 1.22 3.60 -3.08
CA LEU A 140 -0.11 3.43 -2.50
C LEU A 140 -0.36 4.49 -1.41
N ASP A 141 -0.30 5.76 -1.80
CA ASP A 141 -0.65 6.93 -0.96
C ASP A 141 -2.16 7.07 -0.82
N THR A 142 -2.78 6.05 -0.25
CA THR A 142 -4.21 5.84 -0.31
C THR A 142 -4.78 5.21 0.96
N HIS A 143 -6.09 5.29 1.14
CA HIS A 143 -6.83 4.56 2.17
C HIS A 143 -6.59 3.05 2.08
N SER A 144 -6.60 2.35 3.21
CA SER A 144 -6.26 0.94 3.28
C SER A 144 -7.21 0.07 2.45
N SER A 145 -8.49 0.43 2.38
CA SER A 145 -9.46 -0.24 1.52
C SER A 145 -9.11 -0.16 0.03
N ILE A 146 -8.58 0.96 -0.43
CA ILE A 146 -8.13 1.13 -1.83
C ILE A 146 -6.87 0.30 -2.08
N ALA A 147 -5.94 0.27 -1.12
CA ALA A 147 -4.75 -0.58 -1.20
C ALA A 147 -5.13 -2.07 -1.28
N PHE A 148 -6.11 -2.50 -0.47
CA PHE A 148 -6.67 -3.85 -0.52
C PHE A 148 -7.27 -4.16 -1.88
N LEU A 149 -8.15 -3.29 -2.39
CA LEU A 149 -8.81 -3.50 -3.68
C LEU A 149 -7.79 -3.55 -4.82
N ALA A 150 -6.77 -2.68 -4.81
CA ALA A 150 -5.69 -2.73 -5.78
C ALA A 150 -4.97 -4.09 -5.78
N GLY A 151 -4.76 -4.67 -4.60
CA GLY A 151 -4.24 -6.03 -4.45
C GLY A 151 -5.20 -7.08 -5.00
N HIS A 152 -6.49 -6.97 -4.66
CA HIS A 152 -7.53 -7.90 -5.10
C HIS A 152 -7.71 -7.94 -6.62
N LEU A 153 -7.55 -6.79 -7.30
CA LEU A 153 -7.57 -6.66 -8.76
C LEU A 153 -6.30 -7.22 -9.43
N LEU A 154 -5.24 -7.50 -8.64
CA LEU A 154 -3.96 -8.04 -9.10
C LEU A 154 -3.64 -9.39 -8.43
N PRO A 155 -4.47 -10.42 -8.60
CA PRO A 155 -4.23 -11.71 -7.96
C PRO A 155 -2.93 -12.35 -8.46
N GLU A 156 -2.27 -13.15 -7.64
CA GLU A 156 -0.97 -13.79 -7.94
C GLU A 156 -0.98 -14.58 -9.26
N LYS A 157 -2.12 -15.20 -9.59
CA LYS A 157 -2.34 -15.92 -10.86
C LYS A 157 -2.12 -15.08 -12.13
N MET A 158 -2.07 -13.74 -12.02
CA MET A 158 -1.74 -12.85 -13.13
C MET A 158 -0.25 -12.90 -13.52
N GLY A 159 0.61 -13.49 -12.66
CA GLY A 159 2.05 -13.60 -12.91
C GLY A 159 2.77 -12.25 -12.95
N VAL A 160 2.19 -11.22 -12.35
CA VAL A 160 2.79 -9.88 -12.29
C VAL A 160 3.78 -9.80 -11.13
N ASN A 161 4.98 -9.28 -11.39
CA ASN A 161 5.93 -8.92 -10.35
C ASN A 161 5.59 -7.53 -9.82
N VAL A 162 5.26 -7.41 -8.54
CA VAL A 162 4.87 -6.14 -7.94
C VAL A 162 5.74 -5.86 -6.72
N GLU A 163 6.28 -4.66 -6.68
CA GLU A 163 6.84 -4.07 -5.47
C GLU A 163 5.98 -2.90 -5.02
N VAL A 164 5.73 -2.80 -3.71
CA VAL A 164 4.99 -1.67 -3.11
C VAL A 164 5.98 -0.73 -2.44
N VAL A 165 5.82 0.57 -2.69
CA VAL A 165 6.56 1.61 -1.98
C VAL A 165 5.93 1.77 -0.60
N GLN A 166 6.69 1.48 0.45
CA GLN A 166 6.25 1.56 1.83
C GLN A 166 7.02 2.65 2.57
N HIS A 167 6.27 3.60 3.13
CA HIS A 167 6.79 4.65 3.99
C HIS A 167 6.81 4.16 5.45
N SER A 168 7.90 4.43 6.16
CA SER A 168 8.09 4.09 7.56
C SER A 168 8.87 5.19 8.28
N GLY A 169 9.00 5.09 9.62
CA GLY A 169 9.84 6.01 10.38
C GLY A 169 11.32 5.96 10.00
N ALA A 170 11.78 4.86 9.40
CA ALA A 170 13.16 4.70 8.88
C ALA A 170 13.33 5.22 7.43
N GLY A 171 12.28 5.78 6.84
CA GLY A 171 12.26 6.23 5.45
C GLY A 171 11.45 5.31 4.52
N ILE A 172 11.82 5.33 3.24
CA ILE A 172 11.12 4.62 2.17
C ILE A 172 11.77 3.25 1.94
N SER A 173 10.95 2.21 1.81
CA SER A 173 11.37 0.85 1.49
C SER A 173 10.55 0.26 0.34
N PHE A 174 11.12 -0.69 -0.39
CA PHE A 174 10.46 -1.41 -1.47
C PHE A 174 10.07 -2.80 -1.02
N TRP A 175 8.77 -3.05 -0.93
CA TRP A 175 8.24 -4.34 -0.50
C TRP A 175 7.99 -5.20 -1.72
N ASN A 176 8.96 -6.06 -2.01
CA ASN A 176 8.79 -7.16 -2.95
C ASN A 176 8.30 -8.41 -2.20
N PHE A 177 7.26 -9.05 -2.70
CA PHE A 177 6.61 -10.20 -2.05
C PHE A 177 7.22 -11.56 -2.40
N THR A 178 8.09 -11.64 -3.42
CA THR A 178 8.72 -12.90 -3.88
C THR A 178 10.13 -13.10 -3.35
N ASN A 179 10.82 -12.03 -2.94
CA ASN A 179 12.22 -12.08 -2.52
C ASN A 179 12.34 -11.92 -1.01
N GLY A 180 12.46 -13.04 -0.28
CA GLY A 180 12.79 -13.06 1.15
C GLY A 180 13.80 -14.15 1.47
N GLN A 181 14.81 -13.82 2.29
CA GLN A 181 15.65 -14.84 2.93
C GLN A 181 14.85 -15.46 4.07
N GLY A 182 14.78 -16.80 4.08
CA GLY A 182 14.07 -17.54 5.11
C GLY A 182 14.68 -17.37 6.50
N ALA A 183 13.83 -16.99 7.46
CA ALA A 183 13.67 -17.62 8.77
C ALA A 183 12.36 -17.07 9.37
N SER A 184 11.35 -17.93 9.45
CA SER A 184 10.03 -17.62 10.02
C SER A 184 10.19 -17.12 11.46
N SER A 185 9.71 -15.93 11.74
CA SER A 185 9.74 -15.37 13.10
C SER A 185 8.54 -14.48 13.44
N GLY A 186 7.66 -14.20 12.47
CA GLY A 186 6.38 -13.56 12.75
C GLY A 186 5.26 -14.58 12.81
N SER A 187 4.89 -15.02 14.01
CA SER A 187 3.66 -15.77 14.21
C SER A 187 2.51 -14.81 14.48
N TRP A 188 1.34 -15.14 13.94
CA TRP A 188 0.09 -14.58 14.42
C TRP A 188 -0.25 -15.16 15.79
N GLU A 189 -0.84 -14.34 16.64
CA GLU A 189 -1.73 -14.75 17.70
C GLU A 189 -3.16 -14.54 17.20
N PHE A 190 -3.95 -15.62 17.20
CA PHE A 190 -5.36 -15.56 16.84
C PHE A 190 -6.21 -15.74 18.08
N ILE A 191 -7.14 -14.81 18.30
CA ILE A 191 -8.10 -14.87 19.40
C ILE A 191 -9.50 -14.84 18.78
N GLU A 192 -10.35 -15.79 19.18
CA GLU A 192 -11.73 -15.87 18.71
C GLU A 192 -12.68 -15.46 19.84
N GLU A 193 -13.58 -14.52 19.54
CA GLU A 193 -14.59 -14.03 20.46
C GLU A 193 -15.97 -14.32 19.84
N ALA A 194 -16.86 -14.96 20.61
CA ALA A 194 -18.26 -15.06 20.22
C ALA A 194 -18.95 -13.70 20.46
N CYS A 195 -19.78 -13.26 19.52
CA CYS A 195 -20.46 -11.95 19.60
C CYS A 195 -21.98 -12.12 19.67
N HIS A 196 -22.67 -12.23 18.53
CA HIS A 196 -24.12 -12.35 18.50
C HIS A 196 -24.59 -13.79 18.34
N HIS A 197 -25.39 -14.27 19.28
CA HIS A 197 -25.95 -15.61 19.20
C HIS A 197 -26.84 -15.75 17.95
N GLY A 198 -26.52 -16.71 17.07
CA GLY A 198 -27.24 -16.95 15.82
C GLY A 198 -26.73 -16.14 14.62
N GLY A 199 -25.75 -15.24 14.80
CA GLY A 199 -25.04 -14.62 13.69
C GLY A 199 -24.21 -15.65 12.92
N THR A 200 -24.21 -15.55 11.59
CA THR A 200 -23.48 -16.48 10.70
C THR A 200 -22.28 -15.83 10.02
N GLU A 201 -22.20 -14.50 10.05
CA GLU A 201 -21.11 -13.72 9.47
C GLU A 201 -19.92 -13.63 10.44
N TRP A 202 -18.77 -13.28 9.89
CA TRP A 202 -17.51 -13.20 10.62
C TRP A 202 -16.95 -11.79 10.56
N ALA A 203 -16.36 -11.32 11.65
CA ALA A 203 -15.50 -10.15 11.65
C ALA A 203 -14.04 -10.57 11.82
N LEU A 204 -13.15 -9.93 11.08
CA LEU A 204 -11.70 -10.10 11.13
C LEU A 204 -11.07 -8.76 11.49
N ALA A 205 -10.45 -8.69 12.67
CA ALA A 205 -9.70 -7.52 13.12
C ALA A 205 -8.19 -7.77 13.00
N ILE A 206 -7.52 -7.04 12.12
CA ILE A 206 -6.07 -7.17 11.87
C ILE A 206 -5.36 -6.02 12.56
N GLY A 207 -4.74 -6.29 13.72
CA GLY A 207 -4.03 -5.29 14.53
C GLY A 207 -2.51 -5.40 14.41
N LEU A 208 -1.94 -5.12 13.24
CA LEU A 208 -0.48 -5.23 13.04
C LEU A 208 0.28 -4.02 13.60
N THR A 209 -0.22 -2.81 13.35
CA THR A 209 0.46 -1.55 13.73
C THR A 209 0.11 -1.09 15.13
N HIS A 210 -1.13 -1.31 15.54
CA HIS A 210 -1.67 -1.03 16.86
C HIS A 210 -2.83 -1.99 17.14
N ASN A 211 -3.20 -2.13 18.42
CA ASN A 211 -4.32 -2.97 18.82
C ASN A 211 -5.65 -2.27 18.50
N ILE A 212 -6.54 -2.95 17.80
CA ILE A 212 -7.89 -2.47 17.45
C ILE A 212 -8.99 -3.34 18.06
N LYS A 213 -8.66 -4.22 19.01
CA LYS A 213 -9.59 -5.18 19.63
C LYS A 213 -10.85 -4.49 20.15
N ASP A 214 -10.68 -3.53 21.05
CA ASP A 214 -11.80 -2.96 21.79
C ASP A 214 -12.70 -2.14 20.85
N ASP A 215 -12.12 -1.35 19.95
CA ASP A 215 -12.84 -0.58 18.93
C ASP A 215 -13.68 -1.47 18.00
N VAL A 216 -13.09 -2.58 17.53
CA VAL A 216 -13.80 -3.51 16.64
C VAL A 216 -14.90 -4.26 17.39
N LEU A 217 -14.64 -4.75 18.61
CA LEU A 217 -15.66 -5.42 19.42
C LEU A 217 -16.84 -4.49 19.72
N GLY A 218 -16.57 -3.23 20.05
CA GLY A 218 -17.60 -2.21 20.24
C GLY A 218 -18.44 -2.00 18.98
N TYR A 219 -17.79 -1.76 17.84
CA TYR A 219 -18.48 -1.54 16.57
C TYR A 219 -19.31 -2.77 16.13
N VAL A 220 -18.77 -3.98 16.26
CA VAL A 220 -19.47 -5.22 15.89
C VAL A 220 -20.69 -5.45 16.80
N ALA A 221 -20.54 -5.22 18.10
CA ALA A 221 -21.64 -5.37 19.06
C ALA A 221 -22.80 -4.41 18.76
N GLU A 222 -22.50 -3.16 18.36
CA GLU A 222 -23.50 -2.13 18.10
C GLU A 222 -24.09 -2.19 16.69
N SER A 223 -23.26 -2.41 15.67
CA SER A 223 -23.61 -2.14 14.28
C SER A 223 -23.75 -3.39 13.39
N LEU A 224 -23.29 -4.57 13.83
CA LEU A 224 -23.22 -5.77 12.98
C LEU A 224 -23.89 -6.99 13.65
N PRO A 225 -25.23 -7.00 13.79
CA PRO A 225 -25.96 -8.08 14.46
C PRO A 225 -25.87 -9.44 13.74
N SER A 226 -25.48 -9.45 12.46
CA SER A 226 -25.26 -10.66 11.68
C SER A 226 -23.96 -11.39 12.01
N VAL A 227 -23.02 -10.73 12.72
CA VAL A 227 -21.71 -11.30 13.05
C VAL A 227 -21.79 -12.19 14.29
N GLY A 228 -21.58 -13.50 14.09
CA GLY A 228 -21.55 -14.47 15.19
C GLY A 228 -20.19 -14.56 15.86
N HIS A 229 -19.11 -14.33 15.11
CA HIS A 229 -17.73 -14.54 15.56
C HIS A 229 -16.81 -13.42 15.13
N VAL A 230 -15.92 -13.00 16.02
CA VAL A 230 -14.83 -12.07 15.75
C VAL A 230 -13.50 -12.80 15.88
N VAL A 231 -12.68 -12.75 14.84
CA VAL A 231 -11.29 -13.22 14.83
C VAL A 231 -10.38 -12.00 14.96
N LEU A 232 -9.62 -11.95 16.04
CA LEU A 232 -8.54 -10.98 16.24
C LEU A 232 -7.24 -11.61 15.74
N ALA A 233 -6.60 -10.98 14.77
CA ALA A 233 -5.30 -11.36 14.24
C ALA A 233 -4.27 -10.33 14.69
N LEU A 234 -3.42 -10.71 15.65
CA LEU A 234 -2.38 -9.86 16.24
C LEU A 234 -1.01 -10.48 15.99
N PRO A 235 0.05 -9.68 15.83
CA PRO A 235 1.41 -10.22 15.81
C PRO A 235 1.77 -10.73 17.22
N ALA A 236 2.39 -11.90 17.32
CA ALA A 236 2.72 -12.52 18.61
C ALA A 236 3.67 -11.67 19.49
N GLY A 237 4.47 -10.81 18.88
CA GLY A 237 5.33 -9.84 19.59
C GLY A 237 4.61 -8.56 20.04
N GLY A 238 3.29 -8.47 19.83
CA GLY A 238 2.50 -7.27 20.06
C GLY A 238 2.47 -6.31 18.86
N PRO A 239 1.39 -5.53 18.70
CA PRO A 239 1.27 -4.57 17.60
C PRO A 239 2.30 -3.44 17.68
N SER A 240 2.93 -3.10 16.55
CA SER A 240 3.89 -2.00 16.46
C SER A 240 4.13 -1.59 15.01
N SER A 241 4.72 -0.41 14.79
CA SER A 241 5.18 0.02 13.46
C SER A 241 6.28 -0.87 12.86
N LEU A 242 6.85 -1.79 13.64
CA LEU A 242 7.91 -2.72 13.23
C LEU A 242 7.40 -4.16 13.08
N SER A 243 6.11 -4.42 13.33
CA SER A 243 5.56 -5.78 13.34
C SER A 243 5.50 -6.41 11.93
N VAL A 244 5.63 -5.60 10.87
CA VAL A 244 5.86 -6.07 9.50
C VAL A 244 7.18 -5.49 9.02
N ARG A 245 8.11 -6.37 8.61
CA ARG A 245 9.51 -5.99 8.37
C ARG A 245 9.75 -5.56 6.93
N ASP A 246 9.23 -6.35 6.00
CA ASP A 246 9.42 -6.22 4.57
C ASP A 246 8.28 -6.91 3.82
N GLY A 247 8.35 -6.88 2.48
CA GLY A 247 7.35 -7.51 1.62
C GLY A 247 7.27 -9.02 1.77
N ALA A 248 8.39 -9.72 1.99
CA ALA A 248 8.38 -11.17 2.17
C ALA A 248 7.71 -11.58 3.50
N HIS A 249 7.96 -10.82 4.57
CA HIS A 249 7.27 -11.02 5.83
C HIS A 249 5.77 -10.71 5.73
N ALA A 250 5.39 -9.67 4.96
CA ALA A 250 3.99 -9.37 4.69
C ALA A 250 3.29 -10.53 3.95
N GLU A 251 3.97 -11.14 2.98
CA GLU A 251 3.51 -12.30 2.22
C GLU A 251 3.30 -13.54 3.10
N GLU A 252 4.25 -13.83 4.00
CA GLU A 252 4.15 -14.91 4.98
C GLU A 252 2.94 -14.70 5.90
N LEU A 253 2.82 -13.51 6.49
CA LEU A 253 1.71 -13.16 7.38
C LEU A 253 0.37 -13.27 6.66
N ALA A 254 0.24 -12.72 5.45
CA ALA A 254 -1.00 -12.79 4.68
C ALA A 254 -1.35 -14.24 4.31
N SER A 255 -0.36 -15.06 3.95
CA SER A 255 -0.57 -16.48 3.64
C SER A 255 -1.03 -17.27 4.87
N HIS A 256 -0.41 -17.06 6.03
CA HIS A 256 -0.83 -17.69 7.29
C HIS A 256 -2.24 -17.27 7.71
N LEU A 257 -2.58 -15.98 7.56
CA LEU A 257 -3.93 -15.49 7.84
C LEU A 257 -4.97 -16.15 6.94
N ILE A 258 -4.71 -16.22 5.63
CA ILE A 258 -5.62 -16.88 4.68
C ILE A 258 -5.77 -18.37 4.99
N HIS A 259 -4.67 -19.05 5.34
CA HIS A 259 -4.71 -20.45 5.75
C HIS A 259 -5.56 -20.66 7.01
N TYR A 260 -5.34 -19.82 8.03
CA TYR A 260 -6.13 -19.81 9.26
C TYR A 260 -7.62 -19.64 8.97
N LEU A 261 -7.99 -18.62 8.19
CA LEU A 261 -9.38 -18.35 7.85
C LEU A 261 -10.02 -19.55 7.14
N ARG A 262 -9.33 -20.16 6.18
CA ARG A 262 -9.86 -21.36 5.49
C ARG A 262 -10.05 -22.57 6.40
N SER A 263 -9.31 -22.67 7.51
CA SER A 263 -9.45 -23.77 8.47
C SER A 263 -10.71 -23.68 9.33
N ARG A 264 -11.37 -22.50 9.42
CA ARG A 264 -12.52 -22.24 10.30
C ARG A 264 -13.88 -22.64 9.74
N GLY A 265 -13.94 -23.16 8.50
CA GLY A 265 -15.11 -23.87 7.99
C GLY A 265 -15.51 -23.48 6.55
N SER A 266 -16.30 -24.36 5.93
CA SER A 266 -16.63 -24.35 4.50
C SER A 266 -17.46 -23.15 4.01
N GLY A 267 -18.07 -22.38 4.92
CA GLY A 267 -19.00 -21.28 4.62
C GLY A 267 -18.45 -19.86 4.81
N MET A 268 -17.27 -19.68 5.41
CA MET A 268 -16.73 -18.33 5.68
C MET A 268 -16.21 -17.67 4.40
N GLY A 269 -16.79 -16.52 4.06
CA GLY A 269 -16.55 -15.77 2.83
C GLY A 269 -17.03 -16.45 1.55
N THR A 270 -17.55 -17.68 1.60
CA THR A 270 -18.19 -18.34 0.45
C THR A 270 -19.71 -18.14 0.49
N GLU A 271 -20.32 -18.35 1.66
CA GLU A 271 -21.76 -18.20 1.91
C GLU A 271 -22.07 -17.04 2.86
N ASN A 272 -21.18 -16.81 3.84
CA ASN A 272 -21.32 -15.77 4.85
C ASN A 272 -20.25 -14.69 4.67
N ARG A 273 -20.62 -13.43 4.91
CA ARG A 273 -19.71 -12.28 4.75
C ARG A 273 -18.58 -12.29 5.78
N VAL A 274 -17.40 -11.84 5.35
CA VAL A 274 -16.28 -11.48 6.22
C VAL A 274 -16.14 -9.95 6.28
N HIS A 275 -16.34 -9.39 7.47
CA HIS A 275 -16.17 -7.97 7.77
C HIS A 275 -14.71 -7.71 8.20
N ILE A 276 -13.96 -6.94 7.44
CA ILE A 276 -12.51 -6.81 7.61
C ILE A 276 -12.16 -5.41 8.12
N PHE A 277 -11.55 -5.38 9.30
CA PHE A 277 -11.02 -4.19 9.96
C PHE A 277 -9.50 -4.30 9.99
N SER A 278 -8.78 -3.27 9.56
CA SER A 278 -7.33 -3.37 9.38
C SER A 278 -6.58 -2.15 9.89
N ALA A 279 -5.70 -2.39 10.85
CA ALA A 279 -4.64 -1.48 11.30
C ALA A 279 -3.29 -2.04 10.84
N ALA A 280 -3.00 -1.95 9.54
CA ALA A 280 -1.82 -2.54 8.91
C ALA A 280 -1.17 -1.58 7.90
N PRO A 281 0.11 -1.78 7.56
CA PRO A 281 0.75 -1.05 6.46
C PRO A 281 0.07 -1.37 5.13
N ASN A 282 -0.05 -0.38 4.24
CA ASN A 282 -0.64 -0.58 2.91
C ASN A 282 0.06 -1.67 2.10
N GLY A 283 1.37 -1.87 2.27
CA GLY A 283 2.07 -3.00 1.67
C GLY A 283 1.52 -4.37 2.09
N PHE A 284 1.17 -4.54 3.38
CA PHE A 284 0.51 -5.76 3.86
C PHE A 284 -0.94 -5.83 3.36
N THR A 285 -1.70 -4.74 3.45
CA THR A 285 -3.11 -4.73 3.05
C THR A 285 -3.28 -5.02 1.55
N PHE A 286 -2.38 -4.52 0.71
CA PHE A 286 -2.28 -4.87 -0.71
C PHE A 286 -1.99 -6.36 -0.90
N CYS A 287 -0.98 -6.89 -0.21
CA CYS A 287 -0.63 -8.32 -0.27
C CYS A 287 -1.82 -9.20 0.15
N LEU A 288 -2.51 -8.86 1.23
CA LEU A 288 -3.71 -9.57 1.67
C LEU A 288 -4.79 -9.58 0.59
N GLY A 289 -5.07 -8.42 -0.03
CA GLY A 289 -6.05 -8.30 -1.12
C GLY A 289 -5.78 -9.29 -2.27
N ARG A 290 -4.51 -9.48 -2.66
CA ARG A 290 -4.10 -10.43 -3.72
C ARG A 290 -4.50 -11.88 -3.42
N LYS A 291 -4.55 -12.24 -2.14
CA LYS A 291 -4.83 -13.60 -1.66
C LYS A 291 -6.29 -13.84 -1.30
N MET A 292 -7.13 -12.81 -1.28
CA MET A 292 -8.52 -12.89 -0.83
C MET A 292 -9.50 -13.47 -1.86
N GLN A 293 -9.02 -13.93 -3.02
CA GLN A 293 -9.83 -14.59 -4.06
C GLN A 293 -10.70 -15.78 -3.59
N PRO A 294 -10.31 -16.59 -2.58
CA PRO A 294 -11.16 -17.65 -2.05
C PRO A 294 -12.41 -17.15 -1.29
N PHE A 295 -12.43 -15.89 -0.85
CA PHE A 295 -13.53 -15.27 -0.12
C PHE A 295 -14.30 -14.36 -1.10
N LEU A 296 -15.51 -14.79 -1.45
CA LEU A 296 -16.42 -14.14 -2.38
C LEU A 296 -17.24 -13.00 -1.76
N LEU A 297 -17.50 -13.08 -0.45
CA LEU A 297 -18.30 -12.11 0.29
C LEU A 297 -17.47 -11.45 1.38
N TRP A 298 -17.11 -10.19 1.18
CA TRP A 298 -16.37 -9.41 2.18
C TRP A 298 -16.73 -7.93 2.13
N THR A 299 -16.56 -7.26 3.26
CA THR A 299 -16.73 -5.80 3.39
C THR A 299 -15.57 -5.25 4.21
N LEU A 300 -14.92 -4.20 3.69
CA LEU A 300 -13.81 -3.52 4.37
C LEU A 300 -14.34 -2.34 5.19
N TYR A 301 -13.67 -2.04 6.29
CA TYR A 301 -14.01 -0.94 7.19
C TYR A 301 -12.84 0.02 7.34
N GLU A 302 -13.13 1.32 7.18
CA GLU A 302 -12.18 2.41 7.40
C GLU A 302 -12.42 3.06 8.76
N PHE A 303 -11.34 3.34 9.49
CA PHE A 303 -11.42 4.07 10.74
C PHE A 303 -11.59 5.57 10.48
N VAL A 304 -12.61 6.18 11.08
CA VAL A 304 -12.95 7.59 10.93
C VAL A 304 -12.08 8.42 11.87
N PHE A 305 -10.89 8.80 11.39
CA PHE A 305 -9.93 9.62 12.13
C PHE A 305 -10.54 10.95 12.58
N GLY A 306 -10.30 11.33 13.83
CA GLY A 306 -10.72 12.61 14.38
C GLY A 306 -12.18 12.68 14.85
N SER A 307 -12.92 11.57 14.78
CA SER A 307 -14.28 11.49 15.32
C SER A 307 -14.34 11.63 16.84
N GLY A 308 -13.28 11.19 17.54
CA GLY A 308 -13.25 11.11 19.01
C GLY A 308 -14.19 10.05 19.59
N LEU A 309 -14.86 9.27 18.73
CA LEU A 309 -15.78 8.20 19.10
C LEU A 309 -15.01 6.89 19.21
N PHE A 310 -15.36 6.10 20.22
CA PHE A 310 -14.90 4.73 20.37
C PHE A 310 -15.49 3.87 19.25
N GLY A 311 -14.70 2.99 18.64
CA GLY A 311 -15.17 2.11 17.57
C GLY A 311 -15.65 2.83 16.31
N ALA A 312 -15.09 4.01 16.00
CA ALA A 312 -15.54 4.84 14.88
C ALA A 312 -15.17 4.28 13.50
N TYR A 313 -15.77 3.15 13.12
CA TYR A 313 -15.62 2.56 11.80
C TYR A 313 -16.76 2.97 10.86
N SER A 314 -16.47 2.94 9.57
CA SER A 314 -17.47 3.06 8.52
C SER A 314 -17.24 2.00 7.44
N PRO A 315 -18.31 1.39 6.90
CA PRO A 315 -18.16 0.45 5.80
C PRO A 315 -17.64 1.17 4.56
N SER A 316 -16.79 0.48 3.80
CA SER A 316 -16.17 0.98 2.58
C SER A 316 -16.45 0.04 1.40
N ILE A 317 -15.40 -0.48 0.79
CA ILE A 317 -15.49 -1.35 -0.39
C ILE A 317 -16.03 -2.71 0.05
N THR A 318 -16.99 -3.20 -0.73
CA THR A 318 -17.69 -4.47 -0.53
C THR A 318 -17.59 -5.30 -1.80
N ASN A 319 -17.34 -6.59 -1.64
CA ASN A 319 -17.43 -7.56 -2.71
C ASN A 319 -18.63 -8.48 -2.44
N ASP A 320 -19.56 -8.47 -3.40
CA ASP A 320 -20.78 -9.27 -3.39
C ASP A 320 -20.80 -10.30 -4.53
N SER A 321 -19.63 -10.69 -5.03
CA SER A 321 -19.48 -11.62 -6.15
C SER A 321 -19.90 -13.05 -5.75
N ARG A 322 -21.21 -13.28 -5.62
CA ARG A 322 -21.79 -14.63 -5.60
C ARG A 322 -21.62 -15.20 -7.00
N ARG A 323 -20.90 -16.31 -7.12
CA ARG A 323 -20.82 -17.06 -8.38
C ARG A 323 -22.21 -17.47 -8.86
#